data_AF-A0A537HKF3-F1
#
_entry.id   AF-A0A537HKF3-F1
#
_cell.length_a   1.000
_cell.length_b   1.000
_cell.length_c   1.000
_cell.angle_alpha   90.00
_cell.angle_beta   90.00
_cell.angle_gamma   90.00
#
_symmetry.space_group_name_H-M   'P 1'
#
loop_
_entity.id
_entity.type
_entity.pdbx_description
1 polymer ?
#
loop_
_entity_poly.entity_id
_entity_poly.type
_entity_poly.pdbx_seq_one_letter_code
_entity_poly.pdbx_strand_id
1 'polypeptide(L)' 'MTVRLWVEFKCPICNQELEDDRDLANFLVCKNNSHGLLRFYTGDGCFFTTDHKVAEALLLKGRKVHVSDPKGFVQLE' A
#
# COMPACT_ATOMS: atom_id res chain seq x y z
N MET A 1 24.72 18.33 -10.26
CA MET A 1 23.30 18.60 -9.93
C MET A 1 22.62 17.26 -9.73
N THR A 2 22.52 16.78 -8.49
CA THR A 2 21.90 15.49 -8.17
C THR A 2 20.38 15.70 -8.16
N VAL A 3 19.72 15.26 -9.22
CA VAL A 3 18.25 15.20 -9.27
C VAL A 3 17.83 14.13 -8.25
N ARG A 4 17.49 14.55 -7.03
CA ARG A 4 16.80 13.66 -6.08
C ARG A 4 15.41 13.42 -6.65
N LEU A 5 15.25 12.31 -7.38
CA LEU A 5 13.95 11.75 -7.74
C LEU A 5 13.28 11.31 -6.44
N TRP A 6 12.65 12.26 -5.74
CA TRP A 6 11.69 11.94 -4.70
C TRP A 6 10.49 11.33 -5.40
N VAL A 7 10.42 10.00 -5.44
CA VAL A 7 9.22 9.31 -5.87
C VAL A 7 8.18 9.54 -4.79
N GLU A 8 7.28 10.50 -5.01
CA GLU A 8 6.12 10.72 -4.14
C GLU A 8 5.18 9.53 -4.29
N PHE A 9 5.23 8.60 -3.33
CA PHE A 9 4.31 7.47 -3.30
C PHE A 9 2.96 7.95 -2.76
N LYS A 10 2.00 8.16 -3.67
CA LYS A 10 0.63 8.56 -3.33
C LYS A 10 -0.31 7.36 -3.32
N CYS A 11 -1.25 7.39 -2.39
CA CYS A 11 -2.36 6.46 -2.35
C CYS A 11 -3.20 6.64 -3.63
N PRO A 12 -3.40 5.62 -4.46
CA PRO A 12 -4.16 5.72 -5.71
C PRO A 12 -5.68 5.86 -5.49
N ILE A 13 -6.16 5.77 -4.24
CA ILE A 13 -7.56 5.92 -3.85
C ILE A 13 -7.85 7.36 -3.41
N CYS A 14 -7.17 7.83 -2.36
CA CYS A 14 -7.41 9.16 -1.77
C CYS A 14 -6.40 10.24 -2.19
N ASN A 15 -5.38 9.88 -2.98
CA ASN A 15 -4.30 10.76 -3.44
C ASN A 15 -3.45 11.41 -2.31
N GLN A 16 -3.58 10.93 -1.08
CA GLN A 16 -2.72 11.32 0.04
C GLN A 16 -1.39 10.59 -0.03
N GLU A 17 -0.37 11.14 0.63
CA GLU A 17 0.95 10.51 0.72
C GLU A 17 0.87 9.19 1.50
N LEU A 18 1.61 8.19 1.03
CA LEU A 18 1.85 6.97 1.77
C LEU A 18 3.03 7.21 2.72
N GLU A 19 2.86 6.84 3.98
CA GLU A 19 3.87 7.02 5.01
C GLU A 19 4.60 5.70 5.29
N ASP A 20 5.83 5.75 5.77
CA ASP A 20 6.56 4.54 6.15
C ASP A 20 5.81 3.74 7.22
N ASP A 21 5.63 2.44 6.97
CA ASP A 21 5.06 1.52 7.94
C ASP A 21 6.15 1.13 8.94
N ARG A 22 6.08 1.71 10.15
CA ARG A 22 7.12 1.55 11.18
C ARG A 22 7.30 0.12 11.65
N ASP A 23 6.31 -0.73 11.42
CA ASP A 23 6.30 -2.13 11.84
C ASP A 23 6.84 -3.07 10.75
N LEU A 24 6.85 -2.64 9.47
CA LEU A 24 7.20 -3.47 8.33
C LEU A 24 8.16 -2.77 7.36
N ALA A 25 9.40 -3.24 7.31
CA ALA A 25 10.41 -2.69 6.39
C ALA A 25 9.96 -2.78 4.92
N ASN A 26 10.20 -1.70 4.16
CA ASN A 26 9.84 -1.55 2.75
C ASN A 26 8.33 -1.48 2.46
N PHE A 27 7.51 -1.24 3.48
CA PHE A 27 6.10 -0.94 3.29
C PHE A 27 5.80 0.53 3.53
N LEU A 28 4.95 1.09 2.67
CA LEU A 28 4.32 2.38 2.90
C LEU A 28 2.83 2.15 3.16
N VAL A 29 2.25 2.84 4.12
CA VAL A 29 0.85 2.68 4.54
C VAL A 29 0.07 3.96 4.30
N CYS A 30 -1.18 3.84 3.88
CA CYS A 30 -2.10 4.96 3.91
C CYS A 30 -2.77 5.05 5.28
N LYS A 31 -2.65 6.19 5.96
CA LYS A 31 -3.29 6.43 7.27
C LYS A 31 -4.76 6.83 7.21
N ASN A 32 -5.34 6.90 6.01
CA ASN A 32 -6.73 7.29 5.87
C ASN A 32 -7.65 6.07 6.09
N ASN A 33 -8.37 6.10 7.20
CA ASN A 33 -9.26 5.03 7.64
C ASN A 33 -10.44 4.75 6.68
N SER A 34 -10.74 5.61 5.71
CA SER A 34 -11.87 5.41 4.78
C SER A 34 -11.71 4.22 3.83
N HIS A 35 -10.51 3.66 3.71
CA HIS A 35 -10.20 2.53 2.83
C HIS A 35 -9.44 1.41 3.58
N GLY A 36 -9.62 1.38 4.91
CA GLY A 36 -9.06 0.35 5.78
C GLY A 36 -7.54 0.33 5.80
N LEU A 37 -6.99 -0.87 6.04
CA LEU A 37 -5.55 -1.09 5.96
C LEU A 37 -5.14 -1.19 4.50
N LEU A 38 -4.36 -0.22 4.02
CA LEU A 38 -3.78 -0.20 2.68
C LEU A 38 -2.28 0.02 2.76
N ARG A 39 -1.51 -1.00 2.39
CA ARG A 39 -0.06 -0.97 2.35
C ARG A 39 0.45 -1.10 0.92
N PHE A 40 1.62 -0.54 0.66
CA PHE A 40 2.32 -0.59 -0.61
C PHE A 40 3.73 -1.09 -0.36
N TYR A 41 4.07 -2.22 -0.97
CA TYR A 41 5.41 -2.80 -0.88
C TYR A 41 6.31 -2.18 -1.94
N THR A 42 7.33 -1.45 -1.52
CA THR A 42 8.26 -0.75 -2.43
C THR A 42 9.19 -1.69 -3.19
N GLY A 43 9.35 -2.94 -2.73
CA GLY A 43 10.22 -3.94 -3.36
C GLY A 43 9.72 -4.48 -4.71
N ASP A 44 8.40 -4.69 -4.88
CA ASP A 44 7.79 -5.18 -6.14
C ASP A 44 6.68 -4.27 -6.69
N GLY A 45 6.30 -3.22 -5.95
CA GLY A 45 5.26 -2.28 -6.35
C GLY A 45 3.83 -2.81 -6.20
N CYS A 46 3.61 -3.72 -5.24
CA CYS A 46 2.31 -4.33 -4.96
C CYS A 46 1.58 -3.63 -3.82
N PHE A 47 0.25 -3.54 -3.92
CA PHE A 47 -0.61 -3.10 -2.82
C PHE A 47 -1.16 -4.29 -2.03
N PHE A 48 -1.30 -4.11 -0.73
CA PHE A 48 -1.89 -5.08 0.19
C PHE A 48 -3.03 -4.40 0.92
N THR A 49 -4.21 -5.02 0.90
CA THR A 49 -5.36 -4.49 1.63
C THR A 49 -6.23 -5.60 2.18
N THR A 50 -6.93 -5.31 3.28
CA THR A 50 -7.96 -6.19 3.85
C THR A 50 -9.35 -5.87 3.31
N ASP A 51 -9.50 -4.80 2.51
CA ASP A 51 -10.79 -4.35 1.97
C ASP A 51 -10.93 -4.76 0.49
N HIS A 52 -11.90 -5.63 0.21
CA HIS A 52 -12.18 -6.12 -1.14
C HIS A 52 -12.60 -5.02 -2.12
N LYS A 53 -13.32 -3.98 -1.67
CA LYS A 53 -13.74 -2.87 -2.54
C LYS A 53 -12.55 -2.02 -2.94
N VAL A 54 -11.64 -1.81 -2.00
CA VAL A 54 -10.37 -1.10 -2.25
C VAL A 54 -9.52 -1.90 -3.21
N ALA A 55 -9.46 -3.23 -3.03
CA ALA A 55 -8.72 -4.11 -3.93
C ALA A 55 -9.26 -4.06 -5.37
N GLU A 56 -10.58 -4.11 -5.55
CA GLU A 56 -11.21 -3.99 -6.86
C GLU A 56 -10.91 -2.63 -7.50
N ALA A 57 -11.02 -1.54 -6.75
CA ALA A 57 -10.70 -0.19 -7.24
C ALA A 57 -9.23 -0.04 -7.67
N LEU A 58 -8.31 -0.71 -6.99
CA LEU A 58 -6.89 -0.74 -7.32
C LEU A 58 -6.62 -1.57 -8.59
N LEU A 59 -7.28 -2.72 -8.74
CA LEU A 59 -7.19 -3.56 -9.93
C LEU A 59 -7.72 -2.82 -11.17
N LEU A 60 -8.85 -2.11 -11.05
CA LEU A 60 -9.40 -1.26 -12.12
C LEU A 60 -8.44 -0.13 -12.54
N LYS A 61 -7.57 0.31 -11.64
CA LYS A 61 -6.51 1.29 -11.90
C LYS A 61 -5.21 0.65 -12.42
N GLY A 62 -5.20 -0.65 -12.72
CA GLY A 62 -4.05 -1.38 -13.24
C GLY A 62 -2.94 -1.61 -12.21
N ARG A 63 -3.27 -1.60 -10.91
CA ARG A 63 -2.30 -1.87 -9.84
C ARG A 63 -2.26 -3.35 -9.50
N LYS A 64 -1.09 -3.85 -9.12
CA LYS A 64 -0.94 -5.20 -8.53
C LYS A 64 -1.46 -5.16 -7.09
N VAL A 65 -2.35 -6.08 -6.74
CA VAL A 65 -3.02 -6.10 -5.44
C VAL A 65 -3.09 -7.50 -4.87
N HIS A 66 -2.79 -7.62 -3.58
CA HIS A 66 -3.07 -8.80 -2.78
C HIS A 66 -4.10 -8.45 -1.71
N VAL A 67 -5.21 -9.17 -1.71
CA VAL A 67 -6.17 -9.10 -0.59
C VAL A 67 -5.64 -10.00 0.52
N SER A 68 -5.27 -9.39 1.64
CA SER A 68 -4.84 -10.13 2.82
C SER A 68 -6.06 -10.39 3.69
N ASP A 69 -6.30 -11.65 4.03
CA ASP A 69 -7.31 -11.99 5.02
C ASP A 69 -6.89 -11.37 6.36
N PRO A 70 -7.78 -10.74 7.15
CA PRO A 70 -7.42 -10.12 8.43
C PRO A 70 -6.79 -11.09 9.44
N LYS A 71 -6.85 -12.40 9.18
CA LYS A 71 -6.20 -13.46 9.98
C LYS A 71 -4.79 -13.84 9.51
N GLY A 72 -4.29 -13.27 8.40
CA GLY A 72 -3.26 -13.91 7.57
C GLY A 72 -1.92 -13.19 7.43
N PHE A 73 -1.65 -12.10 8.16
CA PHE A 73 -0.27 -11.60 8.26
C PHE A 73 0.48 -12.43 9.31
N VAL A 74 0.87 -13.64 8.94
CA VAL A 74 1.82 -14.43 9.74
C VAL A 74 3.20 -13.87 9.42
N GLN A 75 3.78 -13.18 10.39
CA GLN A 75 5.20 -12.87 10.41
C GLN A 75 5.93 -14.22 10.36
N LEU A 76 6.58 -14.52 9.22
CA LEU A 76 7.48 -15.67 9.15
C LEU A 76 8.74 -15.28 9.92
N GLU A 77 8.86 -15.81 11.14
CA GLU A 77 10.12 -15.84 11.91
C GLU A 77 11.15 -16.76 11.22
#